data_AF-A0AAU4LW81-F1
#
_entry.id   AF-A0AAU4LW81-F1
#
_cell.length_a   1.000
_cell.length_b   1.000
_cell.length_c   1.000
_cell.angle_alpha   90.00
_cell.angle_beta   90.00
_cell.angle_gamma   90.00
#
_symmetry.space_group_name_H-M   'P 1'
#
loop_
_entity.id
_entity.type
_entity.pdbx_description
1 polymer ?
#
loop_
_entity_poly.entity_id
_entity_poly.type
_entity_poly.pdbx_seq_one_letter_code
_entity_poly.pdbx_strand_id
1 'polypeptide(L)'
;MTAWLPDHTTLHPGTGSRTGPDTGSRHGVDVFAAARDRTGNRDENQAGDRVAQVTAAGAAWLAGATAYPRSTLAQWTAHPGSPGVLPCGTAFDVVNVPVLFGRRMLEHLWADGPGSGPVATHRGRMLLFAAPGTAQRLPSLLDWEEWGSRPGPRAGQTPLPSRGPDGSADRVPPLLCHGTGDAVTVPPLTCGSAAAGPRWVVAPDTRDPWLPGPDVLLWACVRVARSAPTPSARISIFPPADQDANVYDVSRRR
;
A
#
# COMPACT_ATOMS: atom_id res chain seq x y z
N MET A 1 19.78 -15.82 -2.43
CA MET A 1 19.92 -14.51 -1.79
C MET A 1 20.72 -13.62 -2.72
N THR A 2 20.06 -13.00 -3.68
CA THR A 2 20.70 -12.05 -4.59
C THR A 2 20.47 -10.67 -3.99
N ALA A 3 21.53 -10.07 -3.46
CA ALA A 3 21.50 -8.68 -3.03
C ALA A 3 21.25 -7.81 -4.26
N TRP A 4 20.22 -6.97 -4.20
CA TRP A 4 19.95 -5.98 -5.25
C TRP A 4 21.10 -4.97 -5.26
N LEU A 5 21.95 -5.04 -6.29
CA LEU A 5 22.93 -3.99 -6.58
C LEU A 5 22.19 -2.81 -7.23
N PRO A 6 22.40 -1.56 -6.79
CA PRO A 6 21.90 -0.40 -7.49
C PRO A 6 22.79 -0.11 -8.73
N ASP A 7 22.19 -0.22 -9.91
CA ASP A 7 22.80 0.26 -11.16
C ASP A 7 22.75 1.80 -11.21
N HIS A 8 23.89 2.45 -10.97
CA HIS A 8 24.03 3.90 -11.12
C HIS A 8 24.26 4.26 -12.60
N THR A 9 23.19 4.52 -13.35
CA THR A 9 23.30 5.17 -14.66
C THR A 9 23.26 6.68 -14.49
N THR A 10 24.43 7.32 -14.52
CA THR A 10 24.58 8.77 -14.61
C THR A 10 24.32 9.25 -16.04
N LEU A 11 23.22 9.97 -16.27
CA LEU A 11 22.97 10.69 -17.52
C LEU A 11 23.54 12.11 -17.43
N HIS A 12 24.46 12.44 -18.35
CA HIS A 12 24.99 13.79 -18.55
C HIS A 12 23.94 14.72 -19.19
N PRO A 13 23.81 15.99 -18.75
CA PRO A 13 23.04 16.98 -19.47
C PRO A 13 23.89 17.62 -20.58
N GLY A 14 23.54 17.36 -21.83
CA GLY A 14 24.05 18.08 -22.99
C GLY A 14 23.32 19.42 -23.17
N THR A 15 24.03 20.52 -22.98
CA THR A 15 23.60 21.89 -23.31
C THR A 15 23.49 22.08 -24.82
N GLY A 16 22.32 22.52 -25.30
CA GLY A 16 22.12 22.96 -26.68
C GLY A 16 21.11 24.10 -26.74
N SER A 17 21.62 25.32 -26.86
CA SER A 17 20.83 26.53 -27.12
C SER A 17 20.39 26.61 -28.58
N ARG A 18 19.11 26.92 -28.85
CA ARG A 18 18.73 27.75 -30.01
C ARG A 18 17.37 28.41 -29.84
N THR A 19 17.37 29.70 -30.16
CA THR A 19 16.31 30.71 -30.16
C THR A 19 15.39 30.61 -31.39
N GLY A 20 14.11 30.98 -31.23
CA GLY A 20 13.14 31.22 -32.31
C GLY A 20 11.67 31.21 -31.82
N PRO A 21 10.75 32.02 -32.37
CA PRO A 21 9.93 32.94 -31.58
C PRO A 21 8.51 32.48 -31.18
N ASP A 22 8.04 33.14 -30.13
CA ASP A 22 6.72 33.09 -29.50
C ASP A 22 5.53 33.10 -30.46
N THR A 23 4.62 32.14 -30.26
CA THR A 23 3.20 32.31 -30.58
C THR A 23 2.33 31.60 -29.54
N GLY A 24 1.65 32.40 -28.71
CA GLY A 24 0.36 32.04 -28.12
C GLY A 24 0.36 31.08 -26.93
N SER A 25 1.11 31.36 -25.86
CA SER A 25 0.91 30.69 -24.57
C SER A 25 -0.44 31.13 -23.97
N ARG A 26 -1.48 30.31 -24.18
CA ARG A 26 -2.70 30.38 -23.37
C ARG A 26 -2.27 30.24 -21.92
N HIS A 27 -2.46 31.28 -21.12
CA HIS A 27 -2.35 31.26 -19.66
C HIS A 27 -3.39 30.28 -19.07
N GLY A 28 -3.13 28.98 -19.22
CA GLY A 28 -3.74 27.96 -18.39
C GLY A 28 -3.04 28.03 -17.05
N VAL A 29 -3.70 28.62 -16.07
CA VAL A 29 -3.28 28.56 -14.66
C VAL A 29 -2.95 27.09 -14.38
N ASP A 30 -1.70 26.79 -14.02
CA ASP A 30 -1.33 25.45 -13.59
C ASP A 30 -2.09 25.18 -12.30
N VAL A 31 -3.22 24.49 -12.40
CA VAL A 31 -4.10 24.16 -11.28
C VAL A 31 -3.34 23.38 -10.19
N PHE A 32 -2.30 22.63 -10.58
CA PHE A 32 -1.42 21.93 -9.65
C PHE A 32 -0.47 22.91 -8.94
N ALA A 33 -0.05 23.99 -9.59
CA ALA A 33 0.69 25.08 -8.94
C ALA A 33 -0.21 25.97 -8.07
N ALA A 34 -1.42 26.30 -8.51
CA ALA A 34 -2.38 27.11 -7.77
C ALA A 34 -2.92 26.41 -6.51
N ALA A 35 -2.83 25.07 -6.44
CA ALA A 35 -3.07 24.32 -5.22
C ALA A 35 -1.92 24.48 -4.20
N ARG A 36 -0.67 24.67 -4.66
CA ARG A 36 0.52 24.85 -3.80
C ARG A 36 0.54 26.19 -3.08
N ASP A 37 0.06 27.26 -3.72
CA ASP A 37 0.06 28.61 -3.13
C ASP A 37 -0.98 28.80 -2.01
N ARG A 38 -1.95 27.89 -1.86
CA ARG A 38 -3.00 28.00 -0.85
C ARG A 38 -2.61 27.45 0.53
N THR A 39 -1.50 26.72 0.63
CA THR A 39 -0.98 26.16 1.88
C THR A 39 0.15 27.03 2.45
N GLY A 40 -0.19 28.29 2.74
CA GLY A 40 0.68 29.18 3.49
C GLY A 40 0.80 28.74 4.96
N ASN A 41 2.04 28.41 5.36
CA ASN A 41 2.58 28.31 6.72
C ASN A 41 2.55 26.91 7.42
N ARG A 42 3.70 26.20 7.41
CA ARG A 42 4.32 25.35 8.47
C ARG A 42 5.34 24.35 7.86
N ASP A 43 6.62 24.54 8.18
CA ASP A 43 7.77 23.99 7.45
C ASP A 43 8.03 22.46 7.57
N GLU A 44 7.38 21.71 8.47
CA GLU A 44 7.57 20.25 8.56
C GLU A 44 6.46 19.42 7.87
N ASN A 45 5.22 19.92 7.85
CA ASN A 45 4.10 19.25 7.16
C ASN A 45 4.19 19.36 5.64
N GLN A 46 5.02 20.25 5.11
CA GLN A 46 5.10 20.54 3.69
C GLN A 46 5.87 19.48 2.89
N ALA A 47 6.83 18.79 3.50
CA ALA A 47 7.53 17.67 2.87
C ALA A 47 6.61 16.44 2.68
N GLY A 48 5.82 16.10 3.71
CA GLY A 48 4.81 15.04 3.63
C GLY A 48 3.68 15.38 2.66
N ASP A 49 3.29 16.65 2.58
CA ASP A 49 2.28 17.13 1.62
C ASP A 49 2.80 17.04 0.17
N ARG A 50 4.09 17.32 -0.08
CA ARG A 50 4.70 17.19 -1.43
C ARG A 50 4.72 15.75 -1.94
N VAL A 51 5.05 14.77 -1.10
CA VAL A 51 5.05 13.34 -1.49
C VAL A 51 3.62 12.83 -1.72
N ALA A 52 2.61 13.48 -1.14
CA ALA A 52 1.20 13.13 -1.32
C ALA A 52 0.50 13.89 -2.47
N GLN A 53 1.21 14.77 -3.19
CA GLN A 53 0.63 15.56 -4.29
C GLN A 53 0.87 14.92 -5.66
N VAL A 54 -0.21 14.73 -6.42
CA VAL A 54 -0.13 14.22 -7.79
C VAL A 54 0.34 15.34 -8.72
N THR A 55 1.36 15.09 -9.53
CA THR A 55 1.79 16.06 -10.57
C THR A 55 0.94 15.92 -11.83
N ALA A 56 1.03 16.88 -12.75
CA ALA A 56 0.40 16.76 -14.06
C ALA A 56 0.89 15.51 -14.85
N ALA A 57 2.16 15.13 -14.69
CA ALA A 57 2.72 13.93 -15.29
C ALA A 57 2.12 12.65 -14.67
N GLY A 58 2.04 12.59 -13.34
CA GLY A 58 1.39 11.48 -12.63
C GLY A 58 -0.11 11.37 -12.92
N ALA A 59 -0.81 12.49 -13.02
CA ALA A 59 -2.22 12.52 -13.43
C ALA A 59 -2.40 11.97 -14.86
N ALA A 60 -1.49 12.29 -15.78
CA ALA A 60 -1.52 11.75 -17.14
C ALA A 60 -1.28 10.24 -17.18
N TRP A 61 -0.39 9.71 -16.34
CA TRP A 61 -0.20 8.27 -16.18
C TRP A 61 -1.48 7.58 -15.66
N LEU A 62 -2.05 8.09 -14.56
CA LEU A 62 -3.30 7.56 -13.99
C LEU A 62 -4.45 7.57 -15.02
N ALA A 63 -4.63 8.67 -15.75
CA ALA A 63 -5.65 8.79 -16.78
C ALA A 63 -5.41 7.84 -17.96
N GLY A 64 -4.15 7.49 -18.24
CA GLY A 64 -3.75 6.52 -19.26
C GLY A 64 -4.29 5.11 -19.03
N ALA A 65 -4.68 4.76 -17.80
CA ALA A 65 -5.36 3.48 -17.53
C ALA A 65 -6.76 3.41 -18.17
N THR A 66 -7.40 4.56 -18.41
CA THR A 66 -8.78 4.66 -18.91
C THR A 66 -8.86 4.60 -20.44
N ALA A 67 -10.01 4.20 -20.98
CA ALA A 67 -10.26 4.20 -22.43
C ALA A 67 -10.25 5.62 -23.05
N TYR A 68 -10.52 6.66 -22.25
CA TYR A 68 -10.57 8.06 -22.71
C TYR A 68 -9.70 9.00 -21.85
N PRO A 69 -8.36 8.90 -21.92
CA PRO A 69 -7.47 9.62 -21.01
C PRO A 69 -7.64 11.14 -21.01
N ARG A 70 -7.88 11.75 -22.18
CA ARG A 70 -8.08 13.20 -22.29
C ARG A 70 -9.35 13.67 -21.57
N SER A 71 -10.44 12.91 -21.67
CA SER A 71 -11.70 13.23 -21.01
C SER A 71 -11.57 13.09 -19.50
N THR A 72 -10.91 12.03 -19.03
CA THR A 72 -10.58 11.80 -17.61
C THR A 72 -9.78 12.96 -17.03
N LEU A 73 -8.72 13.40 -17.74
CA LEU A 73 -7.92 14.56 -17.33
C LEU A 73 -8.76 15.84 -17.26
N ALA A 74 -9.57 16.12 -18.28
CA ALA A 74 -10.43 17.31 -18.30
C ALA A 74 -11.41 17.31 -17.11
N GLN A 75 -12.00 16.16 -16.78
CA GLN A 75 -12.89 16.02 -15.63
C GLN A 75 -12.17 16.28 -14.30
N TRP A 76 -10.97 15.72 -14.13
CA TRP A 76 -10.17 15.95 -12.93
C TRP A 76 -9.65 17.38 -12.82
N THR A 77 -9.30 18.03 -13.93
CA THR A 77 -8.93 19.46 -13.92
C THR A 77 -10.12 20.33 -13.50
N ALA A 78 -11.34 19.98 -13.93
CA ALA A 78 -12.54 20.67 -13.49
C ALA A 78 -12.88 20.42 -12.01
N HIS A 79 -12.55 19.23 -11.49
CA HIS A 79 -12.88 18.82 -10.11
C HIS A 79 -11.69 18.14 -9.40
N PRO A 80 -10.59 18.86 -9.12
CA PRO A 80 -9.33 18.25 -8.66
C PRO A 80 -9.40 17.64 -7.25
N GLY A 81 -10.37 18.09 -6.44
CA GLY A 81 -10.66 17.54 -5.11
C GLY A 81 -11.58 16.32 -5.09
N SER A 82 -12.05 15.84 -6.26
CA SER A 82 -12.91 14.65 -6.33
C SER A 82 -12.08 13.38 -6.47
N PRO A 83 -12.40 12.31 -5.73
CA PRO A 83 -11.78 11.01 -5.94
C PRO A 83 -12.14 10.45 -7.32
N GLY A 84 -11.22 9.68 -7.91
CA GLY A 84 -11.42 9.04 -9.22
C GLY A 84 -11.67 7.54 -9.09
N VAL A 85 -12.27 6.94 -10.12
CA VAL A 85 -12.32 5.47 -10.28
C VAL A 85 -11.53 5.12 -11.53
N LEU A 86 -10.56 4.22 -11.40
CA LEU A 86 -9.69 3.81 -12.49
C LEU A 86 -9.74 2.29 -12.69
N PRO A 87 -9.77 1.82 -13.94
CA PRO A 87 -9.65 0.39 -14.22
C PRO A 87 -8.23 -0.10 -13.89
N CYS A 88 -8.13 -1.35 -13.46
CA CYS A 88 -6.87 -2.06 -13.24
C CYS A 88 -6.54 -2.99 -14.42
N GLY A 89 -5.30 -3.47 -14.47
CA GLY A 89 -4.82 -4.45 -15.46
C GLY A 89 -4.26 -3.87 -16.75
N THR A 90 -4.42 -2.57 -17.02
CA THR A 90 -3.87 -1.92 -18.21
C THR A 90 -2.54 -1.23 -17.92
N ALA A 91 -2.56 -0.15 -17.15
CA ALA A 91 -1.37 0.61 -16.77
C ALA A 91 -0.77 0.11 -15.45
N PHE A 92 -1.59 -0.46 -14.56
CA PHE A 92 -1.19 -0.96 -13.26
C PHE A 92 -2.21 -1.97 -12.73
N ASP A 93 -1.76 -2.82 -11.83
CA ASP A 93 -2.60 -3.57 -10.89
C ASP A 93 -2.60 -2.88 -9.53
N VAL A 94 -3.52 -3.24 -8.65
CA VAL A 94 -3.54 -2.74 -7.27
C VAL A 94 -3.60 -3.90 -6.28
N VAL A 95 -2.65 -3.92 -5.35
CA VAL A 95 -2.66 -4.84 -4.21
C VAL A 95 -3.14 -4.08 -2.98
N ASN A 96 -4.30 -4.49 -2.49
CA ASN A 96 -5.06 -3.85 -1.44
C ASN A 96 -4.89 -4.63 -0.12
N VAL A 97 -4.17 -4.03 0.81
CA VAL A 97 -3.66 -4.69 2.03
C VAL A 97 -4.15 -3.96 3.29
N PRO A 98 -4.28 -4.64 4.45
CA PRO A 98 -4.57 -3.96 5.71
C PRO A 98 -3.53 -2.89 6.03
N VAL A 99 -3.96 -1.71 6.50
CA VAL A 99 -3.07 -0.54 6.60
C VAL A 99 -1.83 -0.77 7.47
N LEU A 100 -1.92 -1.51 8.57
CA LEU A 100 -0.76 -1.78 9.45
C LEU A 100 0.24 -2.72 8.79
N PHE A 101 -0.25 -3.75 8.08
CA PHE A 101 0.60 -4.66 7.33
C PHE A 101 1.28 -3.94 6.16
N GLY A 102 0.50 -3.15 5.40
CA GLY A 102 1.02 -2.36 4.28
C GLY A 102 2.06 -1.32 4.69
N ARG A 103 1.91 -0.68 5.85
CA ARG A 103 2.94 0.23 6.38
C ARG A 103 4.28 -0.47 6.60
N ARG A 104 4.26 -1.65 7.21
CA ARG A 104 5.49 -2.45 7.40
C ARG A 104 6.07 -2.93 6.07
N MET A 105 5.21 -3.29 5.11
CA MET A 105 5.66 -3.62 3.74
C MET A 105 6.39 -2.42 3.12
N LEU A 106 5.81 -1.22 3.24
CA LEU A 106 6.38 0.02 2.72
C LEU A 106 7.73 0.37 3.37
N GLU A 107 7.82 0.20 4.69
CA GLU A 107 9.07 0.36 5.44
C GLU A 107 10.17 -0.56 4.90
N HIS A 108 9.87 -1.85 4.66
CA HIS A 108 10.84 -2.76 4.05
C HIS A 108 11.18 -2.40 2.61
N LEU A 109 10.18 -2.07 1.78
CA LEU A 109 10.39 -1.68 0.38
C LEU A 109 11.34 -0.48 0.24
N TRP A 110 11.31 0.47 1.16
CA TRP A 110 12.23 1.60 1.18
C TRP A 110 13.58 1.31 1.84
N ALA A 111 13.59 0.53 2.92
CA ALA A 111 14.83 0.27 3.66
C ALA A 111 15.75 -0.72 2.95
N ASP A 112 15.18 -1.83 2.44
CA ASP A 112 15.94 -2.98 1.93
C ASP A 112 15.54 -3.34 0.47
N GLY A 113 14.52 -2.68 -0.06
CA GLY A 113 13.95 -2.95 -1.37
C GLY A 113 14.29 -1.91 -2.43
N PRO A 114 13.83 -2.12 -3.68
CA PRO A 114 14.04 -1.20 -4.80
C PRO A 114 13.22 0.10 -4.71
N GLY A 115 12.58 0.38 -3.57
CA GLY A 115 11.64 1.47 -3.40
C GLY A 115 10.18 1.03 -3.46
N SER A 116 9.28 2.01 -3.33
CA SER A 116 7.85 1.81 -3.56
C SER A 116 7.41 2.60 -4.78
N GLY A 117 6.51 2.03 -5.57
CA GLY A 117 5.72 2.82 -6.52
C GLY A 117 4.70 3.71 -5.79
N PRO A 118 3.68 4.21 -6.52
CA PRO A 118 2.58 4.95 -5.94
C PRO A 118 1.81 4.12 -4.89
N VAL A 119 1.43 4.78 -3.80
CA VAL A 119 0.71 4.15 -2.68
C VAL A 119 -0.38 5.10 -2.19
N ALA A 120 -1.59 4.57 -2.03
CA ALA A 120 -2.71 5.29 -1.44
C ALA A 120 -3.25 4.57 -0.22
N THR A 121 -4.11 5.24 0.55
CA THR A 121 -4.95 4.61 1.57
C THR A 121 -6.40 4.90 1.29
N HIS A 122 -7.26 3.92 1.54
CA HIS A 122 -8.70 4.02 1.38
C HIS A 122 -9.39 3.05 2.35
N ARG A 123 -10.34 3.55 3.16
CA ARG A 123 -11.16 2.75 4.09
C ARG A 123 -10.35 1.78 4.98
N GLY A 124 -9.29 2.28 5.62
CA GLY A 124 -8.46 1.48 6.54
C GLY A 124 -7.54 0.46 5.85
N ARG A 125 -7.42 0.53 4.53
CA ARG A 125 -6.51 -0.28 3.74
C ARG A 125 -5.55 0.58 2.94
N MET A 126 -4.43 -0.03 2.56
CA MET A 126 -3.40 0.57 1.73
C MET A 126 -3.46 -0.06 0.33
N LEU A 127 -3.46 0.77 -0.69
CA LEU A 127 -3.50 0.41 -2.10
C LEU A 127 -2.08 0.59 -2.65
N LEU A 128 -1.37 -0.50 -2.91
CA LEU A 128 -0.06 -0.48 -3.55
C LEU A 128 -0.26 -0.67 -5.06
N PHE A 129 0.17 0.31 -5.84
CA PHE A 129 0.15 0.21 -7.30
C PHE A 129 1.32 -0.67 -7.73
N ALA A 130 1.02 -1.67 -8.56
CA ALA A 130 1.94 -2.72 -8.94
C ALA A 130 1.96 -2.90 -10.46
N ALA A 131 3.01 -3.57 -10.96
CA ALA A 131 3.12 -3.83 -12.39
C ALA A 131 1.93 -4.68 -12.87
N PRO A 132 1.36 -4.42 -14.08
CA PRO A 132 0.29 -5.23 -14.63
C PRO A 132 0.61 -6.73 -14.64
N GLY A 133 -0.38 -7.58 -14.31
CA GLY A 133 -0.25 -9.03 -14.14
C GLY A 133 0.16 -9.47 -12.73
N THR A 134 0.55 -8.53 -11.85
CA THR A 134 0.82 -8.82 -10.44
C THR A 134 -0.40 -9.37 -9.72
N ALA A 135 -1.59 -8.83 -9.98
CA ALA A 135 -2.81 -9.27 -9.31
C ALA A 135 -3.18 -10.74 -9.61
N GLN A 136 -2.77 -11.24 -10.78
CA GLN A 136 -2.96 -12.63 -11.17
C GLN A 136 -1.91 -13.55 -10.53
N ARG A 137 -0.65 -13.09 -10.46
CA ARG A 137 0.49 -13.94 -10.08
C ARG A 137 0.76 -13.95 -8.58
N LEU A 138 0.57 -12.83 -7.88
CA LEU A 138 0.88 -12.68 -6.46
C LEU A 138 0.08 -13.64 -5.56
N PRO A 139 -1.24 -13.83 -5.72
CA PRO A 139 -1.99 -14.78 -4.91
C PRO A 139 -1.43 -16.21 -5.00
N SER A 140 -1.07 -16.65 -6.20
CA SER A 140 -0.43 -17.96 -6.41
C SER A 140 0.91 -18.05 -5.70
N LEU A 141 1.75 -17.00 -5.76
CA LEU A 141 3.03 -17.02 -5.06
C LEU A 141 2.88 -17.05 -3.53
N LEU A 142 1.89 -16.33 -2.99
CA LEU A 142 1.59 -16.32 -1.56
C LEU A 142 1.04 -17.67 -1.09
N ASP A 143 0.15 -18.28 -1.86
CA ASP A 143 -0.35 -19.62 -1.58
C ASP A 143 0.82 -20.59 -1.45
N TRP A 144 1.78 -20.56 -2.39
CA TRP A 144 2.97 -21.42 -2.39
C TRP A 144 3.89 -21.24 -1.16
N GLU A 145 3.99 -20.05 -0.56
CA GLU A 145 4.74 -19.82 0.69
C GLU A 145 4.02 -20.41 1.92
N GLU A 146 2.69 -20.54 1.89
CA GLU A 146 1.93 -21.12 3.00
C GLU A 146 2.19 -22.63 3.17
N TRP A 147 2.78 -23.29 2.17
CA TRP A 147 3.17 -24.72 2.19
C TRP A 147 4.52 -25.01 2.88
N GLY A 148 5.22 -23.99 3.40
CA GLY A 148 6.42 -24.16 4.22
C GLY A 148 6.14 -24.42 5.70
N SER A 149 4.88 -24.30 6.14
CA SER A 149 4.46 -24.65 7.49
C SER A 149 4.57 -26.17 7.66
N ARG A 150 5.55 -26.58 8.49
CA ARG A 150 5.93 -27.98 8.76
C ARG A 150 4.70 -28.90 8.80
N PRO A 151 4.79 -30.13 8.25
CA PRO A 151 3.74 -31.12 8.47
C PRO A 151 3.50 -31.21 9.98
N GLY A 152 2.23 -31.08 10.37
CA GLY A 152 1.79 -31.28 11.75
C GLY A 152 2.34 -32.58 12.33
N PRO A 153 2.40 -32.71 13.66
CA PRO A 153 3.03 -33.84 14.31
C PRO A 153 2.53 -35.16 13.72
N ARG A 154 3.49 -36.03 13.39
CA ARG A 154 3.31 -37.37 12.82
C ARG A 154 2.08 -38.06 13.43
N ALA A 155 1.28 -38.68 12.56
CA ALA A 155 0.12 -39.48 12.90
C ALA A 155 0.35 -40.31 14.17
N GLY A 156 -0.44 -40.02 15.21
CA GLY A 156 -0.33 -40.67 16.51
C GLY A 156 -0.84 -39.84 17.70
N GLN A 157 -1.13 -38.55 17.52
CA GLN A 157 -1.71 -37.71 18.58
C GLN A 157 -3.09 -37.21 18.15
N THR A 158 -4.11 -37.66 18.88
CA THR A 158 -5.50 -37.20 18.77
C THR A 158 -5.53 -35.68 18.92
N PRO A 159 -6.11 -34.92 17.97
CA PRO A 159 -6.21 -33.47 18.13
C PRO A 159 -7.14 -33.18 19.32
N LEU A 160 -6.61 -32.62 20.40
CA LEU A 160 -7.45 -31.86 21.31
C LEU A 160 -8.00 -30.64 20.53
N PRO A 161 -9.24 -30.20 20.80
CA PRO A 161 -9.75 -28.97 20.25
C PRO A 161 -8.90 -27.81 20.79
N SER A 162 -8.01 -27.27 19.94
CA SER A 162 -7.21 -26.10 20.27
C SER A 162 -8.11 -24.87 20.44
N ARG A 163 -8.45 -24.63 21.70
CA ARG A 163 -8.63 -23.35 22.39
C ARG A 163 -8.35 -22.09 21.55
N GLY A 164 -9.38 -21.27 21.36
CA GLY A 164 -9.31 -19.81 21.17
C GLY A 164 -9.15 -19.28 19.72
N PRO A 165 -9.75 -18.12 19.38
CA PRO A 165 -9.68 -17.50 18.04
C PRO A 165 -8.33 -16.82 17.70
N ASP A 166 -7.25 -17.14 18.41
CA ASP A 166 -5.99 -16.39 18.44
C ASP A 166 -4.81 -17.07 17.69
N GLY A 167 -5.10 -18.03 16.82
CA GLY A 167 -4.07 -18.80 16.07
C GLY A 167 -3.55 -18.21 14.75
N SER A 168 -3.81 -16.94 14.40
CA SER A 168 -3.53 -16.40 13.05
C SER A 168 -2.44 -15.32 12.97
N ALA A 169 -1.63 -15.14 14.02
CA ALA A 169 -0.70 -13.99 14.08
C ALA A 169 0.50 -14.10 13.12
N ASP A 170 0.79 -15.30 12.60
CA ASP A 170 1.99 -15.59 11.80
C ASP A 170 1.71 -15.71 10.29
N ARG A 171 0.45 -15.52 9.88
CA ARG A 171 0.02 -15.67 8.48
C ARG A 171 -0.15 -14.29 7.84
N VAL A 172 0.29 -14.16 6.59
CA VAL A 172 0.01 -12.97 5.78
C VAL A 172 -1.51 -12.76 5.77
N PRO A 173 -2.02 -11.57 6.12
CA PRO A 173 -3.45 -11.32 6.12
C PRO A 173 -4.00 -11.42 4.67
N PRO A 174 -5.29 -11.71 4.48
CA PRO A 174 -5.85 -11.83 3.14
C PRO A 174 -5.70 -10.52 2.36
N LEU A 175 -4.83 -10.55 1.35
CA LEU A 175 -4.61 -9.46 0.42
C LEU A 175 -5.68 -9.51 -0.67
N LEU A 176 -6.16 -8.35 -1.10
CA LEU A 176 -7.07 -8.25 -2.24
C LEU A 176 -6.26 -7.78 -3.45
N CYS A 177 -6.32 -8.52 -4.55
CA CYS A 177 -5.61 -8.19 -5.76
C CYS A 177 -6.62 -7.72 -6.82
N HIS A 178 -6.41 -6.52 -7.36
CA HIS A 178 -7.25 -5.92 -8.40
C HIS A 178 -6.45 -5.84 -9.70
N GLY A 179 -6.92 -6.55 -10.72
CA GLY A 179 -6.25 -6.68 -12.03
C GLY A 179 -7.19 -6.38 -13.18
N THR A 180 -6.97 -7.02 -14.32
CA THR A 180 -7.79 -6.82 -15.53
C THR A 180 -9.27 -7.08 -15.26
N GLY A 181 -10.11 -6.07 -15.53
CA GLY A 181 -11.55 -6.13 -15.32
C GLY A 181 -12.02 -5.56 -13.99
N ASP A 182 -11.10 -5.30 -13.06
CA ASP A 182 -11.40 -4.61 -11.80
C ASP A 182 -11.26 -3.08 -11.95
N ALA A 183 -11.78 -2.35 -10.98
CA ALA A 183 -11.57 -0.92 -10.85
C ALA A 183 -11.36 -0.54 -9.37
N VAL A 184 -10.54 0.48 -9.15
CA VAL A 184 -10.24 1.00 -7.80
C VAL A 184 -10.54 2.49 -7.69
N THR A 185 -10.96 2.91 -6.50
CA THR A 185 -11.07 4.33 -6.16
C THR A 185 -9.70 4.87 -5.80
N VAL A 186 -9.23 5.85 -6.55
CA VAL A 186 -7.98 6.57 -6.28
C VAL A 186 -8.26 7.89 -5.57
N PRO A 187 -7.33 8.36 -4.72
CA PRO A 187 -7.47 9.66 -4.07
C PRO A 187 -7.58 10.81 -5.08
N PRO A 188 -8.14 11.95 -4.65
CA PRO A 188 -8.11 13.18 -5.43
C PRO A 188 -6.69 13.58 -5.86
N LEU A 189 -6.58 14.34 -6.96
CA LEU A 189 -5.28 14.83 -7.45
C LEU A 189 -4.67 15.88 -6.51
N THR A 190 -5.52 16.71 -5.90
CA THR A 190 -5.13 17.69 -4.90
C THR A 190 -5.56 17.22 -3.52
N CYS A 191 -4.66 17.30 -2.54
CA CYS A 191 -4.98 17.00 -1.15
C CYS A 191 -6.06 17.99 -0.65
N GLY A 192 -7.28 17.49 -0.46
CA GLY A 192 -8.34 18.26 0.21
C GLY A 192 -8.11 18.28 1.71
N SER A 193 -8.39 19.42 2.36
CA SER A 193 -8.25 19.58 3.81
C SER A 193 -9.02 18.48 4.58
N ALA A 194 -8.27 17.52 5.13
CA ALA A 194 -8.61 16.66 6.27
C ALA A 194 -9.96 15.90 6.28
N ALA A 195 -10.52 15.51 5.12
CA ALA A 195 -11.66 14.59 5.11
C ALA A 195 -11.21 13.12 5.20
N ALA A 196 -12.02 12.26 5.83
CA ALA A 196 -11.83 10.81 6.03
C ALA A 196 -11.92 9.97 4.72
N GLY A 197 -11.53 10.56 3.59
CA GLY A 197 -11.56 9.96 2.26
C GLY A 197 -10.25 9.25 1.87
N PRO A 198 -10.16 8.75 0.62
CA PRO A 198 -8.92 8.20 0.09
C PRO A 198 -7.82 9.29 0.05
N ARG A 199 -6.59 8.94 0.40
CA ARG A 199 -5.42 9.85 0.37
C ARG A 199 -4.17 9.16 -0.17
N TRP A 200 -3.31 9.90 -0.86
CA TRP A 200 -2.00 9.42 -1.27
C TRP A 200 -1.06 9.35 -0.06
N VAL A 201 -0.27 8.28 0.01
CA VAL A 201 0.90 8.16 0.87
C VAL A 201 2.15 8.45 0.06
N VAL A 202 2.17 7.95 -1.18
CA VAL A 202 3.15 8.24 -2.22
C VAL A 202 2.36 8.51 -3.48
N ALA A 203 2.26 9.78 -3.88
CA ALA A 203 1.54 10.16 -5.08
C ALA A 203 2.41 9.92 -6.32
N PRO A 204 1.80 9.57 -7.47
CA PRO A 204 2.51 9.53 -8.73
C PRO A 204 2.93 10.93 -9.16
N ASP A 205 4.21 11.09 -9.48
CA ASP A 205 4.83 12.36 -9.84
C ASP A 205 5.43 12.35 -11.26
N THR A 206 5.50 11.19 -11.91
CA THR A 206 6.02 10.98 -13.28
C THR A 206 5.02 10.23 -14.16
N ARG A 207 5.25 10.24 -15.48
CA ARG A 207 4.45 9.46 -16.45
C ARG A 207 4.75 7.98 -16.46
N ASP A 208 5.95 7.62 -16.03
CA ASP A 208 6.45 6.24 -16.04
C ASP A 208 6.94 5.89 -14.63
N PRO A 209 6.03 5.79 -13.65
CA PRO A 209 6.43 5.46 -12.29
C PRO A 209 6.95 4.03 -12.25
N TRP A 210 8.00 3.80 -11.47
CA TRP A 210 8.41 2.44 -11.16
C TRP A 210 7.31 1.72 -10.38
N LEU A 211 6.97 0.49 -10.79
CA LEU A 211 5.94 -0.32 -10.15
C LEU A 211 6.54 -1.65 -9.67
N PRO A 212 6.34 -2.04 -8.40
CA PRO A 212 6.79 -3.32 -7.91
C PRO A 212 6.06 -4.45 -8.65
N GLY A 213 6.81 -5.45 -9.10
CA GLY A 213 6.26 -6.70 -9.62
C GLY A 213 5.83 -7.66 -8.50
N PRO A 214 5.27 -8.83 -8.87
CA PRO A 214 4.76 -9.79 -7.91
C PRO A 214 5.84 -10.32 -6.97
N ASP A 215 7.05 -10.56 -7.45
CA ASP A 215 8.15 -11.09 -6.64
C ASP A 215 8.64 -10.07 -5.59
N VAL A 216 8.61 -8.78 -5.91
CA VAL A 216 8.97 -7.69 -4.98
C VAL A 216 7.92 -7.56 -3.88
N LEU A 217 6.64 -7.63 -4.23
CA LEU A 217 5.57 -7.60 -3.23
C LEU A 217 5.54 -8.87 -2.37
N LEU A 218 5.82 -10.04 -2.95
CA LEU A 218 5.99 -11.28 -2.20
C LEU A 218 7.11 -11.15 -1.17
N TRP A 219 8.29 -10.68 -1.61
CA TRP A 219 9.43 -10.45 -0.73
C TRP A 219 9.07 -9.55 0.46
N ALA A 220 8.35 -8.45 0.21
CA ALA A 220 7.91 -7.54 1.27
C ALA A 220 6.93 -8.23 2.23
N CYS A 221 5.95 -8.99 1.71
CA CYS A 221 5.01 -9.75 2.54
C CYS A 221 5.72 -10.75 3.45
N VAL A 222 6.68 -11.51 2.89
CA VAL A 222 7.45 -12.52 3.62
C VAL A 222 8.32 -11.88 4.70
N ARG A 223 8.94 -10.72 4.44
CA ARG A 223 9.70 -9.98 5.45
C ARG A 223 8.81 -9.54 6.61
N VAL A 224 7.66 -8.95 6.31
CA VAL A 224 6.71 -8.52 7.35
C VAL A 224 6.22 -9.72 8.19
N ALA A 225 5.90 -10.84 7.55
CA ALA A 225 5.45 -12.05 8.24
C ALA A 225 6.56 -12.61 9.16
N ARG A 226 7.79 -12.73 8.68
CA ARG A 226 8.93 -13.25 9.47
C ARG A 226 9.44 -12.30 10.54
N SER A 227 9.15 -11.00 10.41
CA SER A 227 9.44 -9.98 11.42
C SER A 227 8.32 -9.81 12.44
N ALA A 228 7.20 -10.56 12.32
CA ALA A 228 6.21 -10.61 13.38
C ALA A 228 6.89 -11.16 14.65
N PRO A 229 6.76 -10.48 15.80
CA PRO A 229 7.34 -10.99 17.03
C PRO A 229 6.74 -12.36 17.31
N THR A 230 7.59 -13.38 17.47
CA THR A 230 7.19 -14.66 18.05
C THR A 230 6.35 -14.33 19.27
N PRO A 231 5.11 -14.85 19.42
CA PRO A 231 4.30 -14.54 20.59
C PRO A 231 5.12 -14.97 21.80
N SER A 232 5.70 -13.99 22.49
CA SER A 232 6.36 -14.22 23.76
C SER A 232 5.29 -14.89 24.59
N ALA A 233 5.58 -16.10 25.08
CA ALA A 233 4.66 -16.88 25.90
C ALA A 233 3.96 -15.90 26.83
N ARG A 234 2.65 -15.69 26.63
CA ARG A 234 1.88 -14.73 27.44
C ARG A 234 2.11 -15.18 28.88
N ILE A 235 2.96 -14.45 29.61
CA ILE A 235 3.16 -14.66 31.03
C ILE A 235 1.80 -14.27 31.62
N SER A 236 1.00 -15.29 31.91
CA SER A 236 -0.27 -15.11 32.56
C SER A 236 0.01 -14.55 33.94
N ILE A 237 -0.24 -13.26 34.12
CA ILE A 237 -0.31 -12.60 35.42
C ILE A 237 -1.53 -13.05 36.22
N PHE A 238 -2.44 -13.81 35.59
CA PHE A 238 -3.44 -14.58 36.32
C PHE A 238 -2.81 -15.90 36.77
N PRO A 239 -2.72 -16.17 38.08
CA PRO A 239 -2.34 -17.49 38.55
C PRO A 239 -3.33 -18.53 37.97
N PRO A 240 -2.86 -19.76 37.65
CA PRO A 240 -3.78 -20.83 37.29
C PRO A 240 -4.80 -20.97 38.41
N ALA A 241 -6.09 -21.09 38.04
CA ALA A 241 -7.14 -21.33 39.02
C ALA A 241 -6.77 -22.62 39.78
N ASP A 242 -6.54 -22.47 41.08
CA ASP A 242 -6.31 -23.59 41.97
C ASP A 242 -7.58 -24.44 41.98
N GLN A 243 -7.56 -25.55 41.23
CA GLN A 243 -8.73 -26.43 41.08
C GLN A 243 -9.07 -27.17 42.38
N ASP A 244 -8.24 -27.04 43.42
CA ASP A 244 -8.45 -27.64 44.74
C ASP A 244 -9.01 -26.65 45.78
N ALA A 245 -9.44 -25.45 45.38
CA ALA A 245 -10.13 -24.53 46.29
C ALA A 245 -11.53 -25.05 46.65
N ASN A 246 -11.63 -25.82 47.74
CA ASN A 246 -12.90 -26.36 48.25
C ASN A 246 -13.70 -25.26 48.97
N VAL A 247 -14.55 -24.56 48.21
CA VAL A 247 -15.46 -23.53 48.74
C VAL A 247 -16.63 -24.21 49.46
N TYR A 248 -16.59 -24.22 50.79
CA TYR A 248 -17.72 -24.69 51.59
C TYR A 248 -18.87 -23.68 51.57
N ASP A 249 -20.04 -24.12 51.11
CA ASP A 249 -21.29 -23.35 51.18
C ASP A 249 -21.80 -23.29 52.63
N VAL A 250 -21.64 -22.14 53.27
CA VAL A 250 -22.07 -21.87 54.65
C VAL A 250 -23.52 -21.34 54.74
N SER A 251 -24.28 -21.33 53.65
CA SER A 251 -25.66 -20.79 53.63
C SER A 251 -26.71 -21.72 54.27
N ARG A 252 -26.36 -22.95 54.66
CA ARG A 252 -27.25 -23.86 55.41
C ARG A 252 -26.91 -23.92 56.90
N ARG A 253 -27.16 -22.84 57.62
CA ARG A 253 -27.41 -22.89 59.06
C ARG A 253 -28.62 -22.04 59.41
N ARG A 254 -29.78 -22.68 59.45
CA ARG A 254 -30.88 -22.41 60.38
C ARG A 254 -31.90 -23.54 60.30
#